data_AF-A0A9W9AEQ4-F1
#
_entry.id   AF-A0A9W9AEQ4-F1
#
_cell.length_a   1.000
_cell.length_b   1.000
_cell.length_c   1.000
_cell.angle_alpha   90.00
_cell.angle_beta   90.00
_cell.angle_gamma   90.00
#
_symmetry.space_group_name_H-M   'P 1'
#
loop_
_entity.id
_entity.type
_entity.pdbx_description
1 polymer ?
#
loop_
_entity_poly.entity_id
_entity_poly.type
_entity_poly.pdbx_seq_one_letter_code
_entity_poly.pdbx_strand_id
1 'polypeptide(L)'
;HSRLDCIYMTSNNIQNTYEWRIEQMGVNTDHSLILVCYTCKEAPYIGRGQWMFLTYMLYDKKVLAFIESEREALESNLASALEREEWNPLENCQPIWADFQKHLCSIARKQAKIATPQLTHEIQEMEARIELMSDGTTLSNKERSI
;
A
#
# COMPACT_ATOMS: atom_id res chain seq x y z
N HIS A 1 -0.28 9.02 -35.01
CA HIS A 1 -0.09 8.31 -33.74
C HIS A 1 0.50 9.31 -32.76
N SER A 2 -0.32 9.86 -31.86
CA SER A 2 0.08 10.97 -30.98
C SER A 2 0.60 10.41 -29.66
N ARG A 3 1.81 10.80 -29.24
CA ARG A 3 2.37 10.44 -27.92
C ARG A 3 1.91 11.47 -26.89
N LEU A 4 0.69 11.31 -26.41
CA LEU A 4 0.11 12.23 -25.41
C LEU A 4 0.54 11.86 -23.99
N ASP A 5 0.68 10.57 -23.73
CA ASP A 5 1.09 10.07 -22.43
C ASP A 5 2.59 10.28 -22.24
N CYS A 6 2.97 11.07 -21.24
CA CYS A 6 4.35 11.42 -20.93
C CYS A 6 4.57 11.43 -19.41
N ILE A 7 5.70 10.91 -18.96
CA ILE A 7 6.17 11.08 -17.58
C ILE A 7 7.29 12.12 -17.61
N TYR A 8 7.04 13.29 -17.04
CA TYR A 8 8.03 14.36 -16.94
C TYR A 8 8.88 14.20 -15.68
N MET A 9 10.20 14.27 -15.82
CA MET A 9 11.15 14.17 -14.72
C MET A 9 12.26 15.20 -14.89
N THR A 10 12.86 15.63 -13.79
CA THR A 10 14.06 16.47 -13.84
C THR A 10 15.26 15.64 -14.32
N SER A 11 16.22 16.29 -14.99
CA SER A 11 17.41 15.63 -15.52
C SER A 11 18.24 14.92 -14.43
N ASN A 12 18.18 15.38 -13.19
CA ASN A 12 18.86 14.72 -12.08
C ASN A 12 18.21 13.38 -11.70
N ASN A 13 16.89 13.28 -11.83
CA ASN A 13 16.14 12.08 -11.42
C ASN A 13 16.13 11.00 -12.50
N ILE A 14 16.36 11.35 -13.79
CA ILE A 14 16.33 10.38 -14.89
C ILE A 14 17.38 9.27 -14.72
N GLN A 15 18.52 9.58 -14.09
CA GLN A 15 19.60 8.63 -13.83
C GLN A 15 19.21 7.53 -12.84
N ASN A 16 18.13 7.73 -12.08
CA ASN A 16 17.64 6.74 -11.12
C ASN A 16 16.36 6.05 -11.61
N THR A 17 16.09 6.10 -12.91
CA THR A 17 14.99 5.37 -13.55
C THR A 17 15.50 4.19 -14.35
N TYR A 18 14.70 3.14 -14.43
CA TYR A 18 14.96 1.96 -15.25
C TYR A 18 13.64 1.30 -15.65
N GLU A 19 13.69 0.31 -16.52
CA GLU A 19 12.53 -0.46 -16.97
C GLU A 19 11.37 0.40 -17.52
N TRP A 20 11.71 1.38 -18.36
CA TRP A 20 10.70 2.13 -19.12
C TRP A 20 9.96 1.17 -20.07
N ARG A 21 8.65 1.06 -19.89
CA ARG A 21 7.78 0.18 -20.69
C ARG A 21 6.54 0.92 -21.14
N ILE A 22 6.05 0.56 -22.32
CA ILE A 22 4.75 0.99 -22.82
C ILE A 22 3.97 -0.29 -23.10
N GLU A 23 2.89 -0.52 -22.36
CA GLU A 23 2.16 -1.77 -22.40
C GLU A 23 0.67 -1.52 -22.66
N GLN A 24 0.06 -2.38 -23.49
CA GLN A 24 -1.38 -2.35 -23.71
C GLN A 24 -2.07 -2.94 -22.49
N MET A 25 -2.96 -2.18 -21.87
CA MET A 25 -3.68 -2.64 -20.69
C MET A 25 -4.80 -3.60 -21.06
N GLY A 26 -5.17 -4.49 -20.12
CA GLY A 26 -6.33 -5.38 -20.26
C GLY A 26 -7.69 -4.69 -20.19
N VAL A 27 -7.71 -3.35 -20.27
CA VAL A 27 -8.93 -2.52 -20.27
C VAL A 27 -9.13 -1.97 -21.68
N ASN A 28 -10.39 -1.83 -22.10
CA ASN A 28 -10.70 -1.32 -23.43
C ASN A 28 -10.45 0.19 -23.52
N THR A 29 -9.21 0.57 -23.82
CA THR A 29 -8.76 1.94 -24.02
C THR A 29 -7.88 2.03 -25.27
N ASP A 30 -7.95 3.16 -25.96
CA ASP A 30 -7.11 3.52 -27.10
C ASP A 30 -5.72 4.04 -26.70
N HIS A 31 -5.46 4.11 -25.39
CA HIS A 31 -4.16 4.49 -24.81
C HIS A 31 -3.38 3.27 -24.28
N SER A 32 -2.07 3.29 -24.46
CA SER A 32 -1.15 2.35 -23.81
C SER A 32 -0.64 2.94 -22.51
N LEU A 33 -0.45 2.12 -21.48
CA LEU A 33 0.09 2.57 -20.19
C LEU A 33 1.61 2.72 -20.30
N ILE A 34 2.13 3.84 -19.79
CA ILE A 34 3.57 4.07 -19.64
C ILE A 34 3.98 3.76 -18.20
N LEU A 35 4.94 2.85 -18.04
CA LEU A 35 5.49 2.45 -16.76
C LEU A 35 6.98 2.78 -16.67
N VAL A 36 7.43 3.14 -15.48
CA VAL A 36 8.85 3.35 -15.16
C VAL A 36 9.12 2.90 -13.74
N CYS A 37 10.22 2.20 -13.52
CA CYS A 37 10.75 1.97 -12.19
C CYS A 37 11.65 3.14 -11.80
N TYR A 38 11.40 3.71 -10.63
CA TYR A 38 12.17 4.84 -10.10
C TYR A 38 12.72 4.50 -8.71
N THR A 39 14.02 4.70 -8.52
CA THR A 39 14.66 4.61 -7.21
C THR A 39 15.03 6.00 -6.72
N CYS A 40 14.51 6.43 -5.59
CA CYS A 40 14.95 7.68 -4.98
C CYS A 40 16.17 7.41 -4.09
N LYS A 41 17.38 7.77 -4.55
CA LYS A 41 18.62 7.64 -3.75
C LYS A 41 18.60 8.50 -2.48
N GLU A 42 17.90 9.63 -2.56
CA GLU A 42 17.71 10.59 -1.47
C GLU A 42 16.36 10.37 -0.76
N ALA A 43 15.76 9.18 -0.88
CA ALA A 43 14.52 8.88 -0.19
C ALA A 43 14.70 9.22 1.29
N PRO A 44 13.90 10.15 1.84
CA PRO A 44 14.03 10.47 3.25
C PRO A 44 13.78 9.20 4.05
N TYR A 45 14.57 9.01 5.11
CA TYR A 45 14.24 8.01 6.09
C TYR A 45 12.80 8.27 6.55
N ILE A 46 11.91 7.28 6.34
CA ILE A 46 10.53 7.35 6.80
C ILE A 46 10.57 7.24 8.32
N GLY A 47 10.79 8.39 8.95
CA GLY A 47 10.94 8.51 10.39
C GLY A 47 9.61 8.40 11.11
N ARG A 48 9.70 8.38 12.45
CA ARG A 48 8.52 8.43 13.32
C ARG A 48 7.65 9.64 12.93
N GLY A 49 6.40 9.40 12.56
CA GLY A 49 5.41 10.43 12.22
C GLY A 49 4.97 10.45 10.76
N GLN A 50 5.71 9.83 9.84
CA GLN A 50 5.22 9.58 8.49
C GLN A 50 4.40 8.29 8.47
N TRP A 51 3.08 8.43 8.29
CA TRP A 51 2.19 7.28 8.27
C TRP A 51 2.12 6.67 6.87
N MET A 52 2.41 5.38 6.79
CA MET A 52 2.17 4.53 5.62
C MET A 52 1.01 3.58 5.93
N PHE A 53 0.23 3.21 4.90
CA PHE A 53 -0.72 2.12 5.03
C PHE A 53 0.05 0.82 5.31
N LEU A 54 -0.10 0.27 6.50
CA LEU A 54 0.65 -0.91 6.93
C LEU A 54 0.11 -2.15 6.21
N THR A 55 0.98 -2.97 5.63
CA THR A 55 0.57 -4.11 4.77
C THR A 55 -0.38 -5.07 5.49
N TYR A 56 -0.20 -5.32 6.78
CA TYR A 56 -1.08 -6.21 7.53
C TYR A 56 -2.50 -5.66 7.71
N MET A 57 -2.74 -4.37 7.46
CA MET A 57 -4.09 -3.78 7.45
C MET A 57 -4.94 -4.23 6.28
N LEU A 58 -4.32 -4.79 5.22
CA LEU A 58 -5.06 -5.42 4.13
C LEU A 58 -5.89 -6.62 4.61
N TYR A 59 -5.53 -7.20 5.76
CA TYR A 59 -6.20 -8.35 6.36
C TYR A 59 -6.98 -7.99 7.63
N ASP A 60 -6.97 -6.71 8.03
CA ASP A 60 -7.72 -6.27 9.21
C ASP A 60 -9.22 -6.31 8.92
N LYS A 61 -9.97 -7.08 9.72
CA LYS A 61 -11.40 -7.30 9.51
C LYS A 61 -12.23 -6.02 9.56
N LYS A 62 -11.84 -5.04 10.38
CA LYS A 62 -12.57 -3.78 10.52
C LYS A 62 -12.28 -2.84 9.36
N VAL A 63 -11.05 -2.82 8.88
CA VAL A 63 -10.70 -2.09 7.65
C VAL A 63 -11.44 -2.70 6.45
N LEU A 64 -11.46 -4.02 6.31
CA LEU A 64 -12.19 -4.71 5.24
C LEU A 64 -13.70 -4.48 5.32
N ALA A 65 -14.28 -4.54 6.52
CA ALA A 65 -15.70 -4.26 6.71
C ALA A 65 -16.07 -2.82 6.31
N PHE A 66 -15.21 -1.84 6.59
CA PHE A 66 -15.40 -0.46 6.13
C PHE A 66 -15.34 -0.34 4.61
N ILE A 67 -14.36 -0.99 3.97
CA ILE A 67 -14.25 -0.99 2.51
C ILE A 67 -15.53 -1.56 1.90
N GLU A 68 -16.02 -2.68 2.41
CA GLU A 68 -17.25 -3.30 1.91
C GLU A 68 -18.47 -2.39 2.12
N SER A 69 -18.59 -1.72 3.26
CA SER A 69 -19.73 -0.84 3.53
C SER A 69 -19.77 0.40 2.63
N GLU A 70 -18.62 0.90 2.17
CA GLU A 70 -18.53 2.10 1.32
C GLU A 70 -18.53 1.76 -0.18
N ARG A 71 -18.30 0.50 -0.55
CA ARG A 71 -18.08 0.07 -1.93
C ARG A 71 -19.19 0.50 -2.88
N GLU A 72 -20.44 0.17 -2.55
CA GLU A 72 -21.59 0.46 -3.43
C GLU A 72 -21.79 1.96 -3.64
N ALA A 73 -21.68 2.75 -2.57
CA ALA A 73 -21.80 4.20 -2.65
C ALA A 73 -20.67 4.81 -3.47
N LEU A 74 -19.43 4.33 -3.29
CA LEU A 74 -18.28 4.79 -4.04
C LEU A 74 -18.39 4.47 -5.54
N GLU A 75 -18.74 3.22 -5.88
CA GLU A 75 -18.96 2.79 -7.27
C GLU A 75 -20.04 3.63 -7.95
N SER A 76 -21.17 3.85 -7.27
CA SER A 76 -22.28 4.66 -7.78
C SER A 76 -21.88 6.13 -8.01
N ASN A 77 -21.15 6.72 -7.06
CA ASN A 77 -20.68 8.10 -7.17
C ASN A 77 -19.67 8.28 -8.30
N LEU A 78 -18.75 7.32 -8.48
CA LEU A 78 -17.79 7.34 -9.57
C LEU A 78 -18.48 7.18 -10.93
N ALA A 79 -19.43 6.25 -11.07
CA ALA A 79 -20.21 6.09 -12.29
C ALA A 79 -20.97 7.37 -12.64
N SER A 80 -21.66 7.95 -11.66
CA SER A 80 -22.39 9.21 -11.81
C SER A 80 -21.48 10.37 -12.23
N ALA A 81 -20.23 10.40 -11.75
CA ALA A 81 -19.26 11.43 -12.14
C ALA A 81 -18.75 11.27 -13.57
N LEU A 82 -18.73 10.04 -14.10
CA LEU A 82 -18.30 9.73 -15.47
C LEU A 82 -19.41 9.98 -16.52
N GLU A 83 -20.67 9.81 -16.13
CA GLU A 83 -21.83 10.00 -17.02
C GLU A 83 -22.23 11.46 -17.24
N ARG A 84 -21.66 12.40 -16.48
CA ARG A 84 -21.98 13.83 -16.61
C ARG A 84 -21.48 14.39 -17.94
N GLU A 85 -22.37 15.10 -18.64
CA GLU A 85 -22.03 15.82 -19.87
C GLU A 85 -21.12 17.03 -19.62
N GLU A 86 -21.29 17.70 -18.48
CA GLU A 86 -20.49 18.87 -18.10
C GLU A 86 -19.41 18.50 -17.06
N TRP A 87 -18.17 18.82 -17.40
CA TRP A 87 -17.03 18.64 -16.49
C TRP A 87 -17.12 19.57 -15.28
N ASN A 88 -16.97 19.01 -14.07
CA ASN A 88 -16.96 19.75 -12.81
C ASN A 88 -15.67 19.46 -12.00
N PRO A 89 -14.87 20.47 -11.64
CA PRO A 89 -13.64 20.27 -10.87
C PRO A 89 -13.86 19.77 -9.43
N LEU A 90 -15.02 20.05 -8.84
CA LEU A 90 -15.35 19.68 -7.45
C LEU A 90 -16.08 18.33 -7.35
N GLU A 91 -16.69 17.87 -8.45
CA GLU A 91 -17.54 16.69 -8.48
C GLU A 91 -17.13 15.71 -9.59
N ASN A 92 -15.81 15.55 -9.78
CA ASN A 92 -15.26 14.50 -10.65
C ASN A 92 -14.69 13.34 -9.82
N CYS A 93 -14.17 12.31 -10.51
CA CYS A 93 -13.65 11.10 -9.88
C CYS A 93 -12.52 11.37 -8.87
N GLN A 94 -11.71 12.42 -9.05
CA GLN A 94 -10.55 12.69 -8.21
C GLN A 94 -10.92 13.05 -6.76
N PRO A 95 -11.75 14.08 -6.48
CA PRO A 95 -12.16 14.42 -5.12
C PRO A 95 -12.96 13.28 -4.46
N ILE A 96 -13.83 12.59 -5.21
CA ILE A 96 -14.57 11.41 -4.71
C ILE A 96 -13.61 10.34 -4.19
N TRP A 97 -12.62 9.96 -4.99
CA TRP A 97 -11.63 8.98 -4.62
C TRP A 97 -10.73 9.47 -3.47
N ALA A 98 -10.32 10.73 -3.50
CA ALA A 98 -9.48 11.33 -2.46
C ALA A 98 -10.18 11.33 -1.09
N ASP A 99 -11.48 11.62 -1.03
CA ASP A 99 -12.23 11.63 0.22
C ASP A 99 -12.43 10.21 0.78
N PHE A 100 -12.72 9.23 -0.09
CA PHE A 100 -12.71 7.82 0.30
C PHE A 100 -11.34 7.41 0.89
N GLN A 101 -10.24 7.75 0.22
CA GLN A 101 -8.90 7.45 0.70
C GLN A 101 -8.60 8.09 2.05
N LYS A 102 -9.05 9.33 2.31
CA LYS A 102 -8.90 9.99 3.62
C LYS A 102 -9.64 9.21 4.72
N HIS A 103 -10.88 8.77 4.46
CA HIS A 103 -11.65 7.99 5.42
C HIS A 103 -11.02 6.62 5.69
N LEU A 104 -10.60 5.92 4.64
CA LEU A 104 -9.87 4.67 4.75
C LEU A 104 -8.61 4.82 5.60
N CYS A 105 -7.81 5.87 5.34
CA CYS A 105 -6.61 6.17 6.12
C CYS A 105 -6.93 6.44 7.60
N SER A 106 -8.01 7.18 7.88
CA SER A 106 -8.44 7.47 9.25
C SER A 106 -8.78 6.19 10.04
N ILE A 107 -9.50 5.27 9.41
CA ILE A 107 -9.89 4.00 10.02
C ILE A 107 -8.68 3.07 10.18
N ALA A 108 -7.86 2.94 9.15
CA ALA A 108 -6.63 2.15 9.20
C ALA A 108 -5.67 2.65 10.28
N ARG A 109 -5.54 3.98 10.47
CA ARG A 109 -4.75 4.57 11.57
C ARG A 109 -5.29 4.19 12.95
N LYS A 110 -6.61 4.23 13.13
CA LYS A 110 -7.25 3.84 14.40
C LYS A 110 -7.01 2.36 14.69
N GLN A 111 -7.13 1.49 13.69
CA GLN A 111 -6.83 0.06 13.86
C GLN A 111 -5.34 -0.19 14.10
N ALA A 112 -4.44 0.53 13.41
CA ALA A 112 -2.99 0.43 13.64
C ALA A 112 -2.64 0.70 15.09
N LYS A 113 -3.18 1.77 15.66
CA LYS A 113 -2.92 2.13 17.05
C LYS A 113 -3.30 1.03 18.05
N ILE A 114 -4.24 0.15 17.70
CA ILE A 114 -4.70 -0.96 18.53
C ILE A 114 -3.90 -2.23 18.23
N ALA A 115 -3.81 -2.61 16.94
CA ALA A 115 -3.22 -3.87 16.51
C ALA A 115 -1.69 -3.88 16.59
N THR A 116 -1.00 -2.77 16.29
CA THR A 116 0.48 -2.71 16.32
C THR A 116 1.05 -3.16 17.67
N PRO A 117 0.65 -2.59 18.82
CA PRO A 117 1.24 -3.00 20.11
C PRO A 117 0.94 -4.46 20.47
N GLN A 118 -0.24 -4.96 20.10
CA GLN A 118 -0.62 -6.37 20.33
C GLN A 118 0.28 -7.31 19.53
N LEU A 119 0.43 -7.04 18.22
CA LEU A 119 1.29 -7.81 17.35
C LEU A 119 2.76 -7.73 17.76
N THR A 120 3.24 -6.55 18.18
CA THR A 120 4.61 -6.41 18.69
C THR A 120 4.84 -7.25 19.94
N HIS A 121 3.88 -7.29 20.86
CA HIS A 121 3.97 -8.13 22.06
C HIS A 121 3.99 -9.62 21.69
N GLU A 122 3.09 -10.06 20.80
CA GLU A 122 3.05 -11.45 20.33
C GLU A 122 4.35 -11.85 19.64
N ILE A 123 4.93 -10.98 18.81
CA ILE A 123 6.24 -11.19 18.18
C ILE A 123 7.33 -11.39 19.24
N GLN A 124 7.41 -10.48 20.22
CA GLN A 124 8.40 -10.56 21.29
C GLN A 124 8.27 -11.85 22.13
N GLU A 125 7.04 -12.26 22.42
CA GLU A 125 6.78 -13.53 23.13
C GLU A 125 7.23 -14.73 22.30
N MET A 126 6.94 -14.75 21.00
CA MET A 126 7.36 -15.81 20.09
C MET A 126 8.88 -15.87 19.94
N GLU A 127 9.55 -14.72 19.82
CA GLU A 127 11.01 -14.61 19.76
C GLU A 127 11.66 -15.17 21.04
N ALA A 128 11.17 -14.78 22.22
CA ALA A 128 11.67 -15.28 23.49
C ALA A 128 11.49 -16.80 23.65
N ARG A 129 10.37 -17.35 23.16
CA ARG A 129 10.13 -18.80 23.15
C ARG A 129 11.09 -19.55 22.23
N ILE A 130 11.39 -18.99 21.05
CA ILE A 130 12.38 -19.56 20.12
C ILE A 130 13.76 -19.59 20.77
N GLU A 131 14.17 -18.50 21.43
CA GLU A 131 15.45 -18.41 22.14
C GLU A 131 15.58 -19.48 23.23
N LEU A 132 14.54 -19.64 24.06
CA LEU A 132 14.50 -20.67 25.11
C LEU A 132 14.62 -22.11 24.55
N MET A 133 13.97 -22.39 23.42
CA MET A 133 14.03 -23.72 22.76
C MET A 133 15.40 -23.96 22.11
N SER A 134 16.01 -22.93 21.53
CA SER A 134 17.34 -22.99 20.93
C SER A 134 18.41 -23.32 21.98
N ASP A 135 18.34 -22.67 23.15
CA ASP A 135 19.28 -22.89 24.24
C ASP A 135 19.15 -24.31 24.83
N GLY A 136 17.93 -24.84 24.94
CA GLY A 136 17.67 -26.22 25.38
C GLY A 136 18.24 -27.31 24.46
N THR A 137 18.49 -26.99 23.18
CA THR A 137 19.02 -27.96 22.21
C THR A 137 20.55 -28.14 22.34
N THR A 138 21.25 -27.21 22.98
CA THR A 138 22.71 -27.31 23.21
C THR A 138 23.09 -28.30 24.32
N LEU A 139 22.13 -28.78 25.14
CA LEU A 139 22.39 -29.67 26.28
C LEU A 139 22.28 -31.17 25.98
N SER A 140 21.85 -31.60 24.79
CA SER A 140 21.67 -33.04 24.47
C SER A 140 22.87 -33.73 23.80
N ASN A 141 23.95 -33.02 23.45
CA ASN A 141 25.14 -33.64 22.86
C ASN A 141 26.03 -34.41 23.86
N LYS A 142 25.67 -34.46 25.15
CA LYS A 142 26.36 -35.27 26.16
C LYS A 142 25.81 -36.70 26.31
N GLU A 143 24.74 -37.07 25.61
CA GLU A 143 24.13 -38.40 25.70
C GLU A 143 24.36 -39.29 24.46
N ARG A 144 25.21 -38.86 23.50
CA ARG A 144 25.54 -39.62 22.28
C ARG A 144 26.86 -40.39 22.31
N SER A 145 27.50 -40.53 23.47
CA SER A 145 28.70 -41.36 23.62
C SER A 145 28.54 -42.37 24.75
N ILE A 146 27.84 -43.47 24.47
CA ILE A 146 28.11 -44.81 25.02
C ILE A 146 28.11 -45.78 23.83
#